data_AF-A0A6V8EYX7-F1
#
_entry.id   AF-A0A6V8EYX7-F1
#
_cell.length_a   1.000
_cell.length_b   1.000
_cell.length_c   1.000
_cell.angle_alpha   90.00
_cell.angle_beta   90.00
_cell.angle_gamma   90.00
#
_symmetry.space_group_name_H-M   'P 1'
#
loop_
_entity.id
_entity.type
_entity.pdbx_description
1 polymer ?
#
loop_
_entity_poly.entity_id
_entity_poly.type
_entity_poly.pdbx_seq_one_letter_code
_entity_poly.pdbx_strand_id
1 'polypeptide(L)'
;MHLNNALSMLCKEYEGMKIERSHDGKIIQVRYAKLDDPVKSYHPEGNLRLSKTNDGEWKISGDAWNCRELYKEVTDAILVNYQQSGVDMWLLDNNYTTESETETKEGNKILIARKW
;
A
#
# COMPACT_ATOMS: atom_id res chain seq x y z
N MET A 1 8.54 -3.58 -9.07
CA MET A 1 9.35 -2.67 -8.25
C MET A 1 8.47 -1.71 -7.45
N HIS A 2 7.55 -0.97 -8.09
CA HIS A 2 6.67 0.00 -7.45
C HIS A 2 5.82 -0.53 -6.27
N LEU A 3 5.33 -1.76 -6.34
CA LEU A 3 4.52 -2.33 -5.26
C LEU A 3 5.29 -2.47 -3.93
N ASN A 4 6.58 -2.79 -3.96
CA ASN A 4 7.38 -2.90 -2.73
C ASN A 4 7.57 -1.54 -2.05
N ASN A 5 7.75 -0.49 -2.85
CA ASN A 5 7.87 0.88 -2.35
C ASN A 5 6.54 1.34 -1.76
N ALA A 6 5.44 1.07 -2.48
CA ALA A 6 4.10 1.41 -2.03
C ALA A 6 3.76 0.78 -0.67
N LEU A 7 4.03 -0.51 -0.53
CA LEU A 7 3.81 -1.24 0.72
C LEU A 7 4.72 -0.73 1.87
N SER A 8 5.95 -0.30 1.56
CA SER A 8 6.85 0.26 2.56
C SER A 8 6.40 1.63 3.05
N MET A 9 5.81 2.45 2.18
CA MET A 9 5.21 3.74 2.55
C MET A 9 4.00 3.53 3.45
N LEU A 10 3.15 2.57 3.09
CA LEU A 10 1.97 2.19 3.86
C LEU A 10 2.32 1.74 5.30
N CYS A 11 3.38 0.94 5.48
CA CYS A 11 3.84 0.54 6.82
C CYS A 11 4.32 1.71 7.69
N LYS A 12 4.72 2.84 7.11
CA LYS A 12 5.06 4.05 7.88
C LYS A 12 3.82 4.83 8.29
N GLU A 13 2.76 4.76 7.51
CA GLU A 13 1.50 5.48 7.72
C GLU A 13 0.59 4.77 8.74
N TYR A 14 0.61 3.43 8.78
CA TYR A 14 -0.26 2.62 9.64
C TYR A 14 0.51 1.84 10.71
N GLU A 15 0.47 2.32 11.96
CA GLU A 15 1.08 1.63 13.09
C GLU A 15 0.40 0.26 13.34
N GLY A 16 1.19 -0.80 13.54
CA GLY A 16 0.70 -2.17 13.72
C GLY A 16 0.42 -2.94 12.43
N MET A 17 0.64 -2.34 11.26
CA MET A 17 0.56 -3.07 9.99
C MET A 17 1.70 -4.08 9.84
N LYS A 18 1.38 -5.29 9.37
CA LYS A 18 2.36 -6.34 9.03
C LYS A 18 2.20 -6.77 7.58
N ILE A 19 3.34 -6.94 6.91
CA ILE A 19 3.42 -7.51 5.56
C ILE A 19 4.10 -8.87 5.65
N GLU A 20 3.40 -9.91 5.22
CA GLU A 20 3.92 -11.26 5.13
C GLU A 20 4.04 -11.68 3.67
N ARG A 21 5.18 -12.23 3.30
CA ARG A 21 5.43 -12.70 1.93
C ARG A 21 5.51 -14.21 1.93
N SER A 22 4.83 -14.81 0.97
CA SER A 22 5.03 -16.22 0.62
C SER A 22 6.47 -16.47 0.18
N HIS A 23 6.92 -17.71 0.32
CA HIS A 23 8.28 -18.13 -0.02
C HIS A 23 8.62 -17.90 -1.50
N ASP A 24 7.64 -18.02 -2.40
CA ASP A 24 7.79 -17.79 -3.83
C ASP A 24 7.59 -16.32 -4.25
N GLY A 25 7.28 -15.44 -3.29
CA GLY A 25 7.04 -14.02 -3.52
C GLY A 25 5.80 -13.71 -4.36
N LYS A 26 4.95 -14.69 -4.69
CA LYS A 26 3.75 -14.49 -5.52
C LYS A 26 2.56 -14.01 -4.72
N ILE A 27 2.56 -14.26 -3.42
CA ILE A 27 1.53 -13.84 -2.48
C ILE A 27 2.14 -12.90 -1.45
N ILE A 28 1.48 -11.75 -1.27
CA ILE A 28 1.76 -10.79 -0.21
C ILE A 28 0.48 -10.66 0.62
N GLN A 29 0.57 -10.93 1.91
CA GLN A 29 -0.50 -10.72 2.88
C GLN A 29 -0.25 -9.41 3.62
N VAL A 30 -1.24 -8.54 3.63
CA VAL A 30 -1.26 -7.28 4.36
C VAL A 30 -2.23 -7.45 5.53
N ARG A 31 -1.68 -7.37 6.74
CA ARG A 31 -2.41 -7.50 7.99
C ARG A 31 -2.45 -6.13 8.67
N TYR A 32 -3.64 -5.71 9.04
CA TYR A 32 -3.86 -4.49 9.83
C TYR A 32 -4.88 -4.80 10.92
N ALA A 33 -4.75 -4.14 12.06
CA ALA A 33 -5.75 -4.20 13.13
C ALA A 33 -6.13 -2.75 13.44
N LYS A 34 -7.41 -2.50 13.71
CA LYS A 34 -7.83 -1.19 14.22
C LYS A 34 -7.28 -1.09 15.65
N LEU A 35 -6.54 -0.04 15.96
CA LEU A 35 -5.93 0.18 17.28
C LEU A 35 -6.95 0.12 18.44
N ASP A 36 -8.22 0.41 18.14
CA ASP A 36 -9.32 0.53 19.10
C ASP A 36 -10.34 -0.63 19.06
N ASP A 37 -10.11 -1.69 18.27
CA ASP A 37 -11.01 -2.84 18.24
C ASP A 37 -10.61 -3.87 19.30
N PRO A 38 -11.44 -4.11 20.34
CA PRO A 38 -11.11 -5.04 21.42
C PRO A 38 -11.01 -6.50 20.93
N VAL A 39 -11.50 -6.81 19.73
CA VAL A 39 -11.31 -8.11 19.08
C VAL A 39 -9.97 -8.10 18.34
N LYS A 40 -8.88 -8.20 19.11
CA LYS A 40 -7.47 -8.27 18.65
C LYS A 40 -7.12 -9.53 17.83
N SER A 41 -7.98 -9.98 16.94
CA SER A 41 -7.64 -11.05 16.02
C SER A 41 -7.40 -10.45 14.64
N TYR A 42 -6.13 -10.19 14.31
CA TYR A 42 -5.70 -10.16 12.92
C TYR A 42 -6.33 -11.38 12.22
N HIS A 43 -7.06 -11.18 11.12
CA HIS A 43 -7.62 -12.32 10.41
C HIS A 43 -6.45 -13.25 10.00
N PRO A 44 -6.47 -14.57 10.30
CA PRO A 44 -5.32 -15.46 10.07
C PRO A 44 -4.86 -15.51 8.62
N GLU A 45 -5.72 -15.21 7.67
CA GLU A 45 -5.39 -15.17 6.23
C GLU A 45 -4.88 -13.81 5.73
N GLY A 46 -4.82 -12.81 6.61
CA GLY A 46 -4.64 -11.41 6.26
C GLY A 46 -5.98 -10.78 5.85
N ASN A 47 -6.12 -9.48 6.12
CA ASN A 47 -7.34 -8.76 5.73
C ASN A 47 -7.32 -8.43 4.23
N LEU A 48 -6.10 -8.33 3.66
CA LEU A 48 -5.87 -8.09 2.26
C LEU A 48 -4.72 -8.98 1.76
N ARG A 49 -4.90 -9.57 0.59
CA ARG A 49 -3.98 -10.47 -0.10
C ARG A 49 -3.76 -9.96 -1.51
N LEU A 50 -2.50 -9.70 -1.84
CA LEU A 50 -2.06 -9.46 -3.21
C LEU A 50 -1.49 -10.75 -3.78
N SER A 51 -2.05 -11.22 -4.88
CA SER A 51 -1.60 -12.41 -5.59
C SER A 51 -1.17 -12.04 -7.00
N LYS A 52 0.02 -12.47 -7.39
CA LYS A 52 0.52 -12.30 -8.75
C LYS A 52 -0.13 -13.33 -9.68
N THR A 53 -0.77 -12.88 -10.76
CA THR A 53 -1.36 -13.72 -11.79
C THR A 53 -0.26 -14.35 -12.65
N ASN A 54 -0.62 -15.37 -13.45
CA ASN A 54 0.31 -16.00 -14.38
C ASN A 54 0.80 -15.02 -15.45
N ASP A 55 -0.02 -14.02 -15.79
CA ASP A 55 0.30 -12.96 -16.74
C ASP A 55 1.17 -11.85 -16.11
N GLY A 56 1.53 -11.99 -14.83
CA GLY A 56 2.42 -11.08 -14.11
C GLY A 56 1.73 -9.88 -13.46
N GLU A 57 0.41 -9.79 -13.55
CA GLU A 57 -0.42 -8.75 -12.93
C GLU A 57 -0.59 -9.00 -11.42
N TRP A 58 -0.87 -7.96 -10.65
CA TRP A 58 -1.20 -8.11 -9.23
C TRP A 58 -2.71 -8.00 -9.02
N LYS A 59 -3.31 -9.04 -8.45
CA LYS A 59 -4.70 -9.04 -8.04
C LYS A 59 -4.78 -8.78 -6.54
N ILE A 60 -5.64 -7.84 -6.14
CA ILE A 60 -5.98 -7.58 -4.75
C ILE A 60 -7.26 -8.36 -4.40
N SER A 61 -7.24 -9.05 -3.27
CA SER A 61 -8.38 -9.79 -2.70
C SER A 61 -8.38 -9.61 -1.19
N GLY A 62 -9.53 -9.67 -0.55
CA GLY A 62 -9.62 -9.61 0.91
C GLY A 62 -11.06 -9.74 1.38
N ASP A 63 -11.22 -9.94 2.68
CA ASP A 63 -12.54 -10.05 3.31
C ASP A 63 -12.97 -8.67 3.84
N ALA A 64 -13.94 -8.07 3.16
CA ALA A 64 -14.52 -6.80 3.56
C ALA A 64 -15.65 -6.96 4.60
N TRP A 65 -16.05 -8.19 4.96
CA TRP A 65 -17.31 -8.44 5.67
C TRP A 65 -17.33 -7.85 7.09
N ASN A 66 -16.21 -7.91 7.82
CA ASN A 66 -16.09 -7.34 9.19
C ASN A 66 -15.30 -6.03 9.27
N CYS A 67 -14.62 -5.59 8.20
CA CYS A 67 -13.72 -4.43 8.22
C CYS A 67 -13.82 -3.59 6.92
N ARG A 68 -15.03 -3.40 6.37
CA ARG A 68 -15.23 -2.79 5.04
C ARG A 68 -14.59 -1.41 4.87
N GLU A 69 -14.71 -0.54 5.88
CA GLU A 69 -14.13 0.81 5.83
C GLU A 69 -12.60 0.76 5.80
N LEU A 70 -11.96 0.04 6.72
CA LEU A 70 -10.51 -0.15 6.72
C LEU A 70 -10.02 -0.89 5.46
N TYR A 71 -10.78 -1.86 4.96
CA TYR A 71 -10.43 -2.55 3.71
C TYR A 71 -10.36 -1.57 2.54
N LYS A 72 -11.35 -0.69 2.41
CA LYS A 72 -11.33 0.35 1.39
C LYS A 72 -10.17 1.31 1.59
N GLU A 73 -9.98 1.80 2.82
CA GLU A 73 -8.91 2.75 3.17
C GLU A 73 -7.51 2.19 2.84
N VAL A 74 -7.22 0.97 3.28
CA VAL A 74 -5.93 0.31 3.01
C VAL A 74 -5.76 0.00 1.53
N THR A 75 -6.83 -0.42 0.83
CA THR A 75 -6.76 -0.68 -0.62
C THR A 75 -6.48 0.62 -1.39
N ASP A 76 -7.19 1.69 -1.08
CA ASP A 76 -7.01 3.00 -1.72
C ASP A 76 -5.59 3.53 -1.46
N ALA A 77 -5.10 3.43 -0.21
CA ALA A 77 -3.74 3.83 0.14
C ALA A 77 -2.66 3.00 -0.61
N ILE A 78 -2.86 1.70 -0.81
CA ILE A 78 -1.97 0.87 -1.65
C ILE A 78 -1.96 1.37 -3.10
N LEU A 79 -3.13 1.65 -3.68
CA LEU A 79 -3.25 2.12 -5.06
C LEU A 79 -2.59 3.49 -5.27
N VAL A 80 -2.85 4.43 -4.36
CA VAL A 80 -2.23 5.77 -4.38
C VAL A 80 -0.71 5.64 -4.26
N ASN A 81 -0.21 4.90 -3.28
CA ASN A 81 1.23 4.73 -3.09
C ASN A 81 1.90 3.95 -4.25
N TYR A 82 1.17 3.07 -4.94
CA TYR A 82 1.63 2.40 -6.16
C TYR A 82 1.77 3.35 -7.33
N GLN A 83 0.76 4.18 -7.58
CA GLN A 83 0.79 5.22 -8.62
C GLN A 83 1.91 6.23 -8.34
N GLN A 84 2.01 6.70 -7.10
CA GLN A 84 3.06 7.57 -6.60
C GLN A 84 4.46 7.01 -6.90
N SER A 85 4.70 5.75 -6.53
CA SER A 85 5.97 5.07 -6.81
C SER A 85 6.28 4.93 -8.30
N GLY A 86 5.27 4.95 -9.16
CA GLY A 86 5.44 4.99 -10.62
C GLY A 86 5.86 6.37 -11.12
N VAL A 87 5.18 7.41 -10.62
CA VAL A 87 5.49 8.81 -10.95
C VAL A 87 6.89 9.21 -10.48
N ASP A 88 7.28 8.84 -9.26
CA ASP A 88 8.62 9.13 -8.72
C ASP A 88 9.73 8.54 -9.57
N MET A 89 9.56 7.30 -10.03
CA MET A 89 10.53 6.65 -10.91
C MET A 89 10.61 7.34 -12.28
N TRP A 90 9.46 7.71 -12.87
CA TRP A 90 9.46 8.45 -14.12
C TRP A 90 10.14 9.81 -13.99
N LEU A 91 9.92 10.52 -12.88
CA LEU A 91 10.55 11.81 -12.60
C LEU A 91 12.07 11.66 -12.44
N LEU A 92 12.53 10.65 -11.71
CA LEU A 92 13.94 10.32 -11.57
C LEU A 92 14.60 10.01 -12.93
N ASP A 93 13.96 9.18 -13.76
CA ASP A 93 14.46 8.82 -15.10
C ASP A 93 14.58 10.04 -16.04
N ASN A 94 13.81 11.10 -15.77
CA ASN A 94 13.82 12.35 -16.52
C ASN A 94 14.64 13.47 -15.87
N ASN A 95 15.49 13.14 -14.89
CA ASN A 95 16.32 14.09 -14.15
C ASN A 95 15.48 15.16 -13.45
N TYR A 96 14.47 14.74 -12.69
CA TYR A 96 13.78 15.57 -11.71
C TYR A 96 14.10 15.09 -10.29
N THR A 97 14.28 16.02 -9.36
CA THR A 97 14.17 15.79 -7.92
C THR A 97 12.72 15.96 -7.49
N THR A 98 12.26 15.11 -6.57
CA THR A 98 10.90 15.15 -6.03
C THR A 98 10.92 15.42 -4.54
N GLU A 99 10.16 16.44 -4.13
CA GLU A 99 9.74 16.65 -2.74
C GLU A 99 8.25 16.34 -2.66
N SER A 100 7.86 15.43 -1.77
CA SER A 100 6.44 15.13 -1.53
C SER A 100 5.97 15.84 -0.26
N GLU A 101 4.98 16.70 -0.38
CA GLU A 101 4.25 17.24 0.76
C GLU A 101 2.94 16.46 0.93
N THR A 102 2.73 15.91 2.12
CA THR A 102 1.49 15.21 2.46
C THR A 102 0.57 16.19 3.16
N GLU A 103 -0.35 16.80 2.41
CA GLU A 103 -1.41 17.63 3.01
C GLU A 103 -2.61 16.75 3.39
N THR A 104 -2.55 16.28 4.64
CA THR A 104 -3.60 15.89 5.60
C THR A 104 -4.99 15.38 5.16
N LYS A 105 -5.47 14.39 5.94
CA LYS A 105 -6.85 13.87 6.17
C LYS A 105 -7.70 13.38 4.98
N GLU A 106 -7.51 13.87 3.77
CA GLU A 106 -8.29 13.45 2.58
C GLU A 106 -7.46 12.63 1.56
N GLY A 107 -6.19 12.34 1.87
CA GLY A 107 -5.35 11.46 1.07
C GLY A 107 -4.75 12.10 -0.19
N ASN A 108 -4.86 13.42 -0.35
CA ASN A 108 -4.18 14.13 -1.43
C ASN A 108 -2.69 14.25 -1.13
N LYS A 109 -1.85 13.82 -2.08
CA LYS A 109 -0.39 13.93 -1.99
C LYS A 109 0.08 14.89 -3.08
N ILE A 110 0.75 15.97 -2.68
CA ILE A 110 1.29 16.94 -3.63
C ILE A 110 2.73 16.55 -3.93
N LEU A 111 3.02 16.36 -5.20
CA LEU A 111 4.38 16.15 -5.69
C LEU A 111 4.94 17.44 -6.26
N ILE A 112 6.00 17.94 -5.64
CA ILE A 112 6.77 19.05 -6.16
C ILE A 112 7.98 18.47 -6.88
N ALA A 113 7.94 18.49 -8.21
CA ALA A 113 9.04 18.08 -9.06
C ALA A 113 9.88 19.29 -9.49
N ARG A 114 11.19 19.24 -9.25
CA ARG A 114 12.15 20.24 -9.74
C ARG A 114 13.14 19.56 -10.67
N LYS A 115 13.38 20.16 -11.84
CA LYS A 115 14.37 19.63 -12.78
C LYS A 115 15.77 19.89 -12.22
N TRP A 116 16.65 18.90 -12.36
CA TRP A 116 18.08 19.08 -12.10
C TRP A 116 18.68 20.13 -13.04
#